data_AF-A0A7S8BTM2-F1
#
_entry.id   AF-A0A7S8BTM2-F1
#
_cell.length_a   1.000
_cell.length_b   1.000
_cell.length_c   1.000
_cell.angle_alpha   90.00
_cell.angle_beta   90.00
_cell.angle_gamma   90.00
#
_symmetry.space_group_name_H-M   'P 1'
#
loop_
_entity.id
_entity.type
_entity.pdbx_description
1 polymer ?
#
loop_
_entity_poly.entity_id
_entity_poly.type
_entity_poly.pdbx_seq_one_letter_code
_entity_poly.pdbx_strand_id
1 'polypeptide(L)'
;MNQFHSSLDLYHRNKGRRATVPETPFLLLAKRIPPMYWRLFQGVTLDSRMGYTGRRQFHSLGQAIDWAKSSVGDSWSNKRFHKPVGLDVLLACTASKVPEHLVEELKRRGS
;
A
#
# COMPACT_ATOMS: atom_id res chain seq x y z
N MET A 1 46.94 7.20 -14.84
CA MET A 1 45.66 7.82 -14.39
C MET A 1 44.56 7.36 -15.33
N ASN A 2 43.57 6.61 -14.83
CA ASN A 2 42.26 6.40 -15.49
C ASN A 2 41.30 5.79 -14.45
N GLN A 3 40.57 6.65 -13.74
CA GLN A 3 39.65 6.31 -12.64
C GLN A 3 38.16 6.32 -13.07
N PHE A 4 37.84 5.94 -14.31
CA PHE A 4 36.48 6.10 -14.84
C PHE A 4 35.68 4.82 -15.09
N HIS A 5 36.11 3.66 -14.57
CA HIS A 5 35.43 2.38 -14.85
C HIS A 5 34.67 1.76 -13.65
N SER A 6 34.68 2.37 -12.47
CA SER A 6 34.01 1.80 -11.28
C SER A 6 32.54 2.19 -11.10
N SER A 7 32.07 3.23 -11.80
CA SER A 7 30.70 3.76 -11.66
C SER A 7 29.66 2.92 -12.43
N LEU A 8 30.03 2.39 -13.61
CA LEU A 8 29.09 1.63 -14.46
C LEU A 8 28.76 0.23 -13.90
N ASP A 9 29.70 -0.37 -13.17
CA ASP A 9 29.52 -1.71 -12.58
C ASP A 9 28.52 -1.73 -11.43
N LEU A 10 28.38 -0.62 -10.70
CA LEU A 10 27.37 -0.48 -9.64
C LEU A 10 25.94 -0.39 -10.19
N TYR A 11 25.75 0.12 -11.41
CA TYR A 11 24.45 0.15 -12.08
C TYR A 11 23.97 -1.25 -12.50
N HIS A 12 24.89 -2.11 -12.94
CA HIS A 12 24.54 -3.48 -13.35
C HIS A 12 24.39 -4.43 -12.16
N ARG A 13 25.08 -4.19 -11.04
CA ARG A 13 24.98 -5.01 -9.83
C ARG A 13 23.63 -4.91 -9.09
N ASN A 14 22.86 -3.85 -9.35
CA ASN A 14 21.54 -3.65 -8.74
C ASN A 14 20.35 -4.12 -9.59
N LYS A 15 20.56 -4.62 -10.82
CA LYS A 15 19.49 -5.12 -11.71
C LYS A 15 18.76 -6.38 -11.22
N GLY A 16 19.17 -6.97 -10.09
CA GLY A 16 18.58 -8.18 -9.52
C GLY A 16 18.00 -8.03 -8.11
N ARG A 17 18.25 -6.91 -7.41
CA ARG A 17 17.55 -6.64 -6.14
C ARG A 17 16.17 -6.14 -6.51
N ARG A 18 15.18 -7.04 -6.52
CA ARG A 18 13.76 -6.65 -6.43
C ARG A 18 13.70 -5.57 -5.37
N ALA A 19 13.35 -4.34 -5.76
CA ALA A 19 13.10 -3.27 -4.80
C ALA A 19 12.18 -3.86 -3.74
N THR A 20 12.65 -3.89 -2.49
CA THR A 20 11.84 -4.42 -1.38
C THR A 20 10.53 -3.66 -1.43
N VAL A 21 9.43 -4.39 -1.64
CA VAL A 21 8.10 -3.79 -1.73
C VAL A 21 7.93 -2.93 -0.48
N PRO A 22 7.57 -1.65 -0.63
CA PRO A 22 7.39 -0.77 0.51
C PRO A 22 6.45 -1.42 1.52
N GLU A 23 6.86 -1.56 2.77
CA GLU A 23 5.98 -2.06 3.82
C GLU A 23 5.30 -0.89 4.52
N THR A 24 4.44 -0.19 3.79
CA THR A 24 3.62 0.86 4.39
C THR A 24 2.57 0.24 5.31
N PRO A 25 2.13 0.92 6.38
CA PRO A 25 1.04 0.43 7.24
C PRO A 25 -0.23 0.05 6.47
N PHE A 26 -0.55 0.78 5.40
CA PHE A 26 -1.63 0.40 4.47
C PHE A 26 -1.37 -0.95 3.78
N LEU A 27 -0.16 -1.18 3.25
CA LEU A 27 0.17 -2.46 2.60
C LEU A 27 0.21 -3.63 3.59
N LEU A 28 0.57 -3.38 4.85
CA LEU A 28 0.47 -4.38 5.93
C LEU A 28 -0.99 -4.75 6.23
N LEU A 29 -1.89 -3.76 6.30
CA LEU A 29 -3.33 -4.03 6.41
C LEU A 29 -3.85 -4.80 5.20
N ALA A 30 -3.47 -4.40 3.99
CA ALA A 30 -3.92 -5.02 2.75
C ALA A 30 -3.56 -6.51 2.66
N LYS A 31 -2.39 -6.91 3.18
CA LYS A 31 -1.98 -8.33 3.26
C LYS A 31 -2.96 -9.20 4.06
N ARG A 32 -3.73 -8.62 4.99
CA ARG A 32 -4.71 -9.33 5.84
C ARG A 32 -6.06 -9.51 5.17
N ILE A 33 -6.30 -8.82 4.05
CA ILE A 33 -7.57 -8.88 3.31
C ILE A 33 -7.39 -9.79 2.10
N PRO A 34 -8.07 -10.95 2.04
CA PRO A 34 -8.02 -11.84 0.88
C PRO A 34 -8.32 -11.11 -0.45
N PRO A 35 -7.54 -11.36 -1.52
CA PRO A 35 -7.72 -10.68 -2.80
C PRO A 35 -9.13 -10.76 -3.39
N MET A 36 -9.84 -11.86 -3.15
CA MET A 36 -11.24 -12.04 -3.59
C MET A 36 -12.21 -11.00 -3.03
N TYR A 37 -11.88 -10.36 -1.90
CA TYR A 37 -12.69 -9.33 -1.27
C TYR A 37 -12.33 -7.91 -1.72
N TRP A 38 -11.21 -7.69 -2.41
CA TRP A 38 -10.77 -6.33 -2.77
C TRP A 38 -11.80 -5.58 -3.63
N ARG A 39 -12.55 -6.29 -4.48
CA ARG A 39 -13.63 -5.72 -5.30
C ARG A 39 -14.83 -5.21 -4.49
N LEU A 40 -14.93 -5.56 -3.20
CA LEU A 40 -16.02 -5.13 -2.33
C LEU A 40 -15.72 -3.78 -1.64
N PHE A 41 -14.47 -3.32 -1.73
CA PHE A 41 -14.04 -2.01 -1.27
C PHE A 41 -13.95 -1.06 -2.46
N GLN A 42 -15.00 -0.28 -2.71
CA GLN A 42 -15.11 0.63 -3.84
C GLN A 42 -14.94 2.09 -3.40
N GLY A 43 -14.26 2.89 -4.22
CA GLY A 43 -13.98 4.30 -3.95
C GLY A 43 -12.98 4.50 -2.81
N VAL A 44 -11.92 3.69 -2.75
CA VAL A 44 -10.90 3.72 -1.68
C VAL A 44 -10.03 4.97 -1.80
N THR A 45 -9.91 5.72 -0.71
CA THR A 45 -9.06 6.91 -0.62
C THR A 45 -7.81 6.63 0.20
N LEU A 46 -6.64 6.86 -0.38
CA LEU A 46 -5.37 6.90 0.35
C LEU A 46 -5.03 8.36 0.68
N ASP A 47 -4.93 8.65 1.97
CA ASP A 47 -4.57 9.96 2.50
C ASP A 47 -3.68 9.84 3.75
N SER A 48 -3.54 10.94 4.49
CA SER A 48 -2.73 10.99 5.71
C SER A 48 -3.13 9.95 6.77
N ARG A 49 -4.41 9.54 6.84
CA ARG A 49 -4.89 8.49 7.76
C ARG A 49 -4.34 7.10 7.40
N MET A 50 -4.02 6.92 6.12
CA MET A 50 -3.43 5.70 5.55
C MET A 50 -1.89 5.77 5.47
N GLY A 51 -1.28 6.85 5.96
CA GLY A 51 0.16 7.06 5.91
C GLY A 51 0.69 7.58 4.57
N TYR A 52 -0.11 8.35 3.82
CA TYR A 52 0.32 8.98 2.56
C TYR A 52 0.32 10.51 2.64
N THR A 53 1.26 11.13 1.94
CA THR A 53 1.33 12.59 1.75
C THR A 53 0.44 12.97 0.55
N GLY A 54 -0.72 13.54 0.82
CA GLY A 54 -1.72 13.91 -0.20
C GLY A 54 -3.03 13.13 -0.03
N ARG A 55 -3.91 13.23 -1.05
CA ARG A 55 -5.19 12.51 -1.11
C ARG A 55 -5.39 11.97 -2.51
N ARG A 56 -5.59 10.66 -2.65
CA ARG A 56 -5.87 10.01 -3.92
C ARG A 56 -6.97 8.98 -3.77
N GLN A 57 -7.98 9.04 -4.64
CA GLN A 57 -9.06 8.06 -4.68
C GLN A 57 -8.84 7.05 -5.81
N PHE A 58 -9.21 5.80 -5.54
CA PHE A 58 -9.14 4.67 -6.45
C PHE A 58 -10.51 4.02 -6.58
N HIS A 59 -10.76 3.40 -7.73
CA HIS A 59 -12.03 2.71 -7.93
C HIS A 59 -12.15 1.51 -6.98
N SER A 60 -11.09 0.73 -6.79
CA SER A 60 -11.09 -0.44 -5.90
C SER A 60 -9.86 -0.52 -4.99
N LEU A 61 -9.96 -1.33 -3.93
CA LEU A 61 -8.83 -1.63 -3.06
C LEU A 61 -7.65 -2.27 -3.83
N GLY A 62 -7.93 -3.11 -4.83
CA GLY A 62 -6.88 -3.71 -5.66
C GLY A 62 -6.05 -2.65 -6.39
N GLN A 63 -6.70 -1.66 -7.01
CA GLN A 63 -6.01 -0.55 -7.66
C GLN A 63 -5.20 0.30 -6.67
N ALA A 64 -5.73 0.53 -5.47
CA ALA A 64 -5.01 1.25 -4.41
C ALA A 64 -3.74 0.49 -3.97
N ILE A 65 -3.83 -0.83 -3.85
CA ILE A 65 -2.69 -1.71 -3.49
C ILE A 65 -1.63 -1.70 -4.58
N ASP A 66 -2.02 -1.87 -5.84
CA ASP A 66 -1.08 -1.90 -6.97
C ASP A 66 -0.36 -0.55 -7.11
N TRP A 67 -1.10 0.56 -6.96
CA TRP A 67 -0.49 1.88 -6.91
C TRP A 67 0.45 2.04 -5.71
N ALA A 68 0.06 1.59 -4.52
CA ALA A 68 0.88 1.68 -3.31
C ALA A 68 2.20 0.89 -3.41
N LYS A 69 2.23 -0.21 -4.18
CA LYS A 69 3.44 -0.99 -4.46
C LYS A 69 4.36 -0.34 -5.51
N SER A 70 3.85 0.62 -6.28
CA SER A 70 4.63 1.30 -7.32
C SER A 70 5.62 2.31 -6.72
N SER A 71 6.60 2.73 -7.51
CA SER A 71 7.54 3.81 -7.13
C SER A 71 6.85 5.13 -6.81
N VAL A 72 5.72 5.42 -7.47
CA VAL A 72 4.91 6.62 -7.22
C VAL A 72 4.25 6.52 -5.85
N GLY A 73 3.64 5.37 -5.53
CA GLY A 73 3.05 5.10 -4.23
C GLY A 73 4.09 5.17 -3.11
N ASP A 74 5.29 4.64 -3.34
CA ASP A 74 6.39 4.73 -2.39
C ASP A 74 6.83 6.17 -2.12
N SER A 75 6.95 6.97 -3.18
CA SER A 75 7.32 8.40 -3.09
C SER A 75 6.28 9.22 -2.34
N TRP A 76 5.00 8.82 -2.42
CA TRP A 76 3.89 9.43 -1.69
C TRP A 76 3.72 8.90 -0.27
N SER A 77 4.39 7.81 0.09
CA SER A 77 4.28 7.26 1.44
C SER A 77 4.96 8.19 2.45
N ASN A 78 4.27 8.49 3.55
CA ASN A 78 4.84 9.24 4.65
C ASN A 78 5.76 8.30 5.46
N LYS A 79 7.07 8.41 5.24
CA LYS A 79 8.08 7.58 5.90
C LYS A 79 8.14 7.73 7.42
N ARG A 80 7.57 8.81 7.97
CA ARG A 80 7.46 9.07 9.42
C ARG A 80 6.15 8.54 10.02
N PHE A 81 5.26 7.99 9.21
CA PHE A 81 4.01 7.42 9.67
C PHE A 81 4.24 5.99 10.16
N HIS A 82 4.26 5.81 11.49
CA HIS A 82 4.49 4.52 12.14
C HIS A 82 3.24 3.93 12.80
N LYS A 83 2.10 4.63 12.72
CA LYS A 83 0.86 4.15 13.32
C LYS A 83 0.31 2.96 12.52
N PRO A 84 -0.19 1.90 13.16
CA PRO A 84 -0.89 0.84 12.46
C PRO A 84 -2.17 1.40 11.82
N VAL A 85 -2.48 0.95 10.61
CA VAL A 85 -3.74 1.27 9.93
C VAL A 85 -4.70 0.10 10.17
N GLY A 86 -5.83 0.40 10.81
CA GLY A 86 -6.88 -0.57 11.10
C GLY A 86 -7.90 -0.71 9.99
N LEU A 87 -8.71 -1.77 10.07
CA LEU A 87 -9.82 -2.01 9.15
C LEU A 87 -10.87 -0.89 9.22
N ASP A 88 -11.10 -0.31 10.39
CA ASP A 88 -11.97 0.84 10.63
C ASP A 88 -11.56 2.06 9.79
N VAL A 89 -10.26 2.36 9.74
CA VAL A 89 -9.72 3.44 8.90
C VAL A 89 -9.96 3.15 7.42
N LEU A 90 -9.76 1.89 6.99
CA LEU A 90 -10.07 1.49 5.61
C LEU A 90 -11.54 1.64 5.26
N LEU A 91 -12.44 1.25 6.16
CA LEU A 91 -13.87 1.42 5.96
C LEU A 91 -14.26 2.90 5.88
N ALA A 92 -13.71 3.75 6.75
CA ALA A 92 -13.92 5.21 6.71
C ALA A 92 -13.33 5.88 5.46
N CYS A 93 -12.37 5.23 4.81
CA CYS A 93 -11.76 5.68 3.55
C CYS A 93 -12.36 5.03 2.31
N THR A 94 -13.38 4.18 2.46
CA THR A 94 -14.06 3.49 1.37
C THR A 94 -15.43 4.15 1.17
N ALA A 95 -15.73 4.59 -0.05
CA ALA A 95 -16.99 5.29 -0.33
C ALA A 95 -18.21 4.34 -0.30
N SER A 96 -18.03 3.09 -0.71
CA SER A 96 -19.11 2.09 -0.68
C SER A 96 -19.25 1.40 0.67
N LYS A 97 -20.48 1.08 1.06
CA LYS A 97 -20.72 0.20 2.21
C LYS A 97 -20.23 -1.22 1.89
N VAL A 98 -19.29 -1.71 2.70
CA VAL A 98 -18.83 -3.10 2.66
C VAL A 98 -19.86 -3.97 3.41
N PRO A 99 -20.22 -5.17 2.91
CA PRO A 99 -21.16 -6.05 3.59
C PRO A 99 -20.74 -6.37 5.04
N GLU A 100 -21.68 -6.27 5.98
CA GLU A 100 -21.39 -6.40 7.43
C GLU A 100 -20.81 -7.77 7.80
N HIS A 101 -21.33 -8.85 7.21
CA HIS A 101 -20.80 -10.21 7.44
C HIS A 101 -19.31 -10.32 7.10
N LEU A 102 -18.87 -9.61 6.05
CA LEU A 102 -17.46 -9.58 5.65
C LEU A 102 -16.63 -8.74 6.62
N VAL A 103 -17.15 -7.60 7.08
CA VAL A 103 -16.47 -6.77 8.08
C VAL A 103 -16.20 -7.59 9.35
N GLU A 104 -17.19 -8.33 9.83
CA GLU A 104 -17.03 -9.18 11.01
C GLU A 104 -16.07 -10.36 10.75
N GLU A 105 -16.09 -10.95 9.56
CA GLU A 105 -15.11 -11.96 9.19
C GLU A 105 -13.67 -11.40 9.22
N LEU A 106 -13.45 -10.22 8.64
CA LEU A 106 -12.12 -9.59 8.60
C LEU A 106 -11.64 -9.16 9.99
N LYS A 107 -12.54 -8.71 10.87
CA LYS A 107 -12.21 -8.43 12.28
C LYS A 107 -11.76 -9.69 13.02
N ARG A 108 -12.48 -10.81 12.85
CA ARG A 108 -12.12 -12.10 13.48
C ARG A 108 -10.77 -12.63 13.01
N ARG A 109 -10.45 -12.49 11.72
CA ARG A 109 -9.14 -12.86 11.16
C ARG A 109 -8.00 -11.96 11.65
N GLY A 110 -8.34 -10.80 12.20
CA GLY A 110 -7.40 -9.77 12.60
C GLY A 110 -7.17 -9.60 14.10
N SER A 111 -7.89 -10.35 14.94
CA SER A 111 -7.54 -10.53 16.36
C SER A 111 -6.51 -11.65 16.49
#